data_AF-A0A6L9F170-F1
#
_entry.id   AF-A0A6L9F170-F1
#
_cell.length_a   1.000
_cell.length_b   1.000
_cell.length_c   1.000
_cell.angle_alpha   90.00
_cell.angle_beta   90.00
_cell.angle_gamma   90.00
#
_symmetry.space_group_name_H-M   'P 1'
#
loop_
_entity.id
_entity.type
_entity.pdbx_description
1 polymer ?
#
loop_
_entity_poly.entity_id
_entity_poly.type
_entity_poly.pdbx_seq_one_letter_code
_entity_poly.pdbx_strand_id
1 'polypeptide(L)'
;MNQLSKILIPFLIKSVLILLLVMPLGVEAQKKNTSYSVNTNKGKTSITVRNGLTKNFTIEFEGDITLSNDDKDVVAISDGGFLEIKKSTFGSRRRILIESDGSGRLIKKYYIGSSDKGFEPEGKKWLAEILPEIVRTTTVGAKQRVERFYNRGGASAVLQEVRALESDYVRSAYLKLLLKKNLNTSELTSVLDQASVIKSDFYLAQLLKEDQQKFFASSDVTSAYIEASSAIRSDHYKSEVLKTAIDNANLSDNQISKLFKIANSINSDHYNAQVLQKIIKDRKLNSNNLNLLIETSDRIKSDHYRAQVLTKALDAPNLSDTNYNTLIGTLDNIQSDHYTSQVVSKLLSKDLNTNSLDRLLKIAGQHVQSDHHMSGILKKVAKEQNLGSENMRVFMSALKSVQSDHYAAEVIKDLARKNLNERQLVQVLEGTSEHIQSDHYAAEALRALAPSVKRSGNDVKDAYRAACKSISSDTYYGRTIKAIE
;
A
#
# COMPACT_ATOMS: atom_id res chain seq x y z
N MET A 1 -2.45 1.84 76.69
CA MET A 1 -2.36 2.62 75.44
C MET A 1 -2.00 4.06 75.80
N ASN A 2 -0.80 4.49 75.41
CA ASN A 2 -0.16 5.73 75.88
C ASN A 2 -0.89 6.97 75.35
N GLN A 3 -1.00 8.04 76.16
CA GLN A 3 -1.71 9.29 75.84
C GLN A 3 -1.26 9.96 74.53
N LEU A 4 -0.05 9.66 74.05
CA LEU A 4 0.47 10.07 72.74
C LEU A 4 -0.29 9.46 71.54
N SER A 5 -0.86 8.26 71.69
CA SER A 5 -1.61 7.58 70.61
C SER A 5 -2.99 8.19 70.34
N LYS A 6 -3.60 8.89 71.32
CA LYS A 6 -4.93 9.48 71.16
C LYS A 6 -4.95 10.80 70.39
N ILE A 7 -3.79 11.46 70.25
CA ILE A 7 -3.67 12.75 69.56
C ILE A 7 -3.11 12.57 68.14
N LEU A 8 -2.24 11.57 67.92
CA LEU A 8 -1.61 11.32 66.61
C LEU A 8 -2.52 10.60 65.61
N ILE A 9 -3.40 9.69 66.06
CA ILE A 9 -4.29 8.92 65.18
C ILE A 9 -5.33 9.78 64.43
N PRO A 10 -6.06 10.72 65.07
CA PRO A 10 -7.01 11.56 64.34
C PRO A 10 -6.33 12.57 63.41
N PHE A 11 -5.07 12.95 63.70
CA PHE A 11 -4.27 13.81 62.81
C PHE A 11 -3.78 13.04 61.57
N LEU A 12 -3.32 11.79 61.72
CA LEU A 12 -2.95 10.94 60.58
C LEU A 12 -4.15 10.62 59.68
N ILE A 13 -5.34 10.37 60.26
CA ILE A 13 -6.57 10.09 59.47
C ILE A 13 -7.05 11.34 58.73
N LYS A 14 -6.99 12.54 59.35
CA LYS A 14 -7.31 13.81 58.66
C LYS A 14 -6.29 14.18 57.60
N SER A 15 -5.00 13.92 57.82
CA SER A 15 -3.94 14.16 56.82
C SER A 15 -4.04 13.20 55.64
N VAL A 16 -4.43 11.94 55.84
CA VAL A 16 -4.68 10.98 54.75
C VAL A 16 -5.97 11.34 53.97
N LEU A 17 -7.01 11.84 54.64
CA LEU A 17 -8.22 12.34 53.96
C LEU A 17 -7.98 13.61 53.15
N ILE A 18 -7.13 14.53 53.63
CA ILE A 18 -6.79 15.77 52.92
C ILE A 18 -5.81 15.49 51.77
N LEU A 19 -4.91 14.50 51.90
CA LEU A 19 -4.05 14.07 50.79
C LEU A 19 -4.85 13.38 49.67
N LEU A 20 -5.96 12.71 49.99
CA LEU A 20 -6.93 12.16 49.01
C LEU A 20 -7.81 13.23 48.33
N LEU A 21 -7.91 14.44 48.92
CA LEU A 21 -8.71 15.55 48.36
C LEU A 21 -7.90 16.49 47.45
N VAL A 22 -6.55 16.43 47.50
CA VAL A 22 -5.65 17.34 46.77
C VAL A 22 -4.78 16.60 45.72
N MET A 23 -4.90 15.27 45.59
CA MET A 23 -4.44 14.64 44.37
C MET A 23 -5.34 15.14 43.22
N PRO A 24 -4.78 15.72 42.15
CA PRO A 24 -5.55 15.84 40.93
C PRO A 24 -5.93 14.40 40.57
N LEU A 25 -7.20 14.04 40.77
CA LEU A 25 -7.80 12.95 40.02
C LEU A 25 -7.69 13.44 38.58
N GLY A 26 -6.54 13.16 37.97
CA GLY A 26 -6.45 12.92 36.56
C GLY A 26 -7.40 11.77 36.31
N VAL A 27 -8.68 12.10 36.16
CA VAL A 27 -9.57 11.34 35.31
C VAL A 27 -8.95 11.52 33.93
N GLU A 28 -7.88 10.78 33.67
CA GLU A 28 -7.69 10.24 32.34
C GLU A 28 -9.01 9.55 32.07
N ALA A 29 -9.88 10.26 31.36
CA ALA A 29 -11.04 9.66 30.76
C ALA A 29 -10.46 8.58 29.87
N GLN A 30 -10.32 7.34 30.40
CA GLN A 30 -10.07 6.16 29.61
C GLN A 30 -11.02 6.29 28.44
N LYS A 31 -10.46 6.48 27.24
CA LYS A 31 -11.23 6.57 26.01
C LYS A 31 -12.16 5.36 26.04
N LYS A 32 -13.44 5.59 26.32
CA LYS A 32 -14.41 4.51 26.46
C LYS A 32 -14.61 3.95 25.06
N ASN A 33 -13.81 2.95 24.71
CA ASN A 33 -13.90 2.30 23.43
C ASN A 33 -15.21 1.53 23.42
N THR A 34 -16.17 2.01 22.63
CA THR A 34 -17.39 1.26 22.38
C THR A 34 -17.02 0.08 21.49
N SER A 35 -17.20 -1.13 22.01
CA SER A 35 -17.03 -2.34 21.22
C SER A 35 -18.37 -2.72 20.60
N TYR A 36 -18.33 -3.02 19.30
CA TYR A 36 -19.46 -3.53 18.52
C TYR A 36 -19.09 -4.92 18.03
N SER A 37 -19.95 -5.91 18.32
CA SER A 37 -19.85 -7.25 17.76
C SER A 37 -21.13 -7.53 16.98
N VAL A 38 -20.98 -7.85 15.71
CA VAL A 38 -22.11 -8.15 14.80
C VAL A 38 -21.89 -9.57 14.28
N ASN A 39 -22.90 -10.42 14.46
CA ASN A 39 -22.94 -11.76 13.90
C ASN A 39 -24.26 -11.94 13.15
N THR A 40 -24.21 -12.44 11.92
CA THR A 40 -25.41 -12.78 11.15
C THR A 40 -25.32 -14.22 10.71
N ASN A 41 -26.32 -15.02 11.05
CA ASN A 41 -26.38 -16.44 10.72
C ASN A 41 -27.82 -16.81 10.33
N LYS A 42 -28.00 -17.39 9.14
CA LYS A 42 -29.31 -17.83 8.61
C LYS A 42 -30.45 -16.81 8.77
N GLY A 43 -30.20 -15.53 8.45
CA GLY A 43 -31.22 -14.46 8.54
C GLY A 43 -31.35 -13.80 9.92
N LYS A 44 -30.89 -14.46 10.99
CA LYS A 44 -30.81 -13.88 12.33
C LYS A 44 -29.56 -13.04 12.50
N THR A 45 -29.74 -11.77 12.89
CA THR A 45 -28.65 -10.86 13.24
C THR A 45 -28.60 -10.66 14.75
N SER A 46 -27.41 -10.82 15.33
CA SER A 46 -27.11 -10.50 16.72
C SER A 46 -26.07 -9.39 16.79
N ILE A 47 -26.37 -8.33 17.53
CA ILE A 47 -25.49 -7.19 17.74
C ILE A 47 -25.30 -6.99 19.23
N THR A 48 -24.05 -7.03 19.68
CA THR A 48 -23.68 -6.71 21.06
C THR A 48 -22.90 -5.40 21.08
N VAL A 49 -23.38 -4.45 21.87
CA VAL A 49 -22.73 -3.16 22.10
C VAL A 49 -22.29 -3.09 23.56
N ARG A 50 -20.99 -2.85 23.77
CA ARG A 50 -20.43 -2.64 25.12
C ARG A 50 -19.65 -1.34 25.18
N ASN A 51 -20.03 -0.46 26.10
CA ASN A 51 -19.33 0.78 26.42
C ASN A 51 -19.45 1.05 27.93
N GLY A 52 -18.37 0.74 28.64
CA GLY A 52 -18.26 0.92 30.09
C GLY A 52 -19.32 0.16 30.88
N LEU A 53 -19.75 0.73 32.01
CA LEU A 53 -20.73 0.10 32.92
C LEU A 53 -22.20 0.34 32.53
N THR A 54 -22.49 1.27 31.62
CA THR A 54 -23.85 1.81 31.40
C THR A 54 -24.44 1.52 30.02
N LYS A 55 -23.62 1.30 28.99
CA LYS A 55 -24.06 0.97 27.63
C LYS A 55 -23.71 -0.48 27.27
N ASN A 56 -24.41 -1.42 27.90
CA ASN A 56 -24.24 -2.85 27.65
C ASN A 56 -25.58 -3.48 27.23
N PHE A 57 -25.77 -3.65 25.92
CA PHE A 57 -26.96 -4.29 25.39
C PHE A 57 -26.64 -5.28 24.26
N THR A 58 -27.52 -6.27 24.14
CA THR A 58 -27.52 -7.26 23.08
C THR A 58 -28.87 -7.18 22.38
N ILE A 59 -28.81 -7.02 21.08
CA ILE A 59 -29.97 -7.02 20.18
C ILE A 59 -29.91 -8.28 19.34
N GLU A 60 -31.01 -9.01 19.26
CA GLU A 60 -31.18 -10.13 18.34
C GLU A 60 -32.43 -9.87 17.52
N PHE A 61 -32.35 -10.00 16.20
CA PHE A 61 -33.52 -9.81 15.36
C PHE A 61 -33.45 -10.61 14.07
N GLU A 62 -34.63 -10.86 13.52
CA GLU A 62 -34.83 -11.53 12.24
C GLU A 62 -36.06 -10.90 11.56
N GLY A 63 -36.00 -10.76 10.24
CA GLY A 63 -37.04 -10.13 9.45
C GLY A 63 -36.94 -8.60 9.31
N ASP A 64 -37.85 -8.05 8.50
CA ASP A 64 -37.96 -6.61 8.26
C ASP A 64 -38.74 -5.96 9.42
N ILE A 65 -38.05 -5.08 10.18
CA ILE A 65 -38.63 -4.35 11.32
C ILE A 65 -39.05 -2.94 10.89
N THR A 66 -40.29 -2.58 11.19
CA THR A 66 -40.87 -1.26 10.94
C THR A 66 -41.07 -0.51 12.25
N LEU A 67 -40.54 0.70 12.34
CA LEU A 67 -40.62 1.54 13.53
C LEU A 67 -41.66 2.64 13.38
N SER A 68 -42.15 3.15 14.51
CA SER A 68 -42.93 4.39 14.56
C SER A 68 -42.11 5.58 14.03
N ASN A 69 -42.79 6.64 13.61
CA ASN A 69 -42.14 7.81 12.99
C ASN A 69 -41.17 8.56 13.93
N ASP A 70 -41.35 8.41 15.24
CA ASP A 70 -40.51 9.00 16.29
C ASP A 70 -39.45 8.04 16.84
N ASP A 71 -39.32 6.84 16.24
CA ASP A 71 -38.41 5.77 16.68
C ASP A 71 -38.61 5.34 18.15
N LYS A 72 -39.86 5.41 18.66
CA LYS A 72 -40.23 5.03 20.03
C LYS A 72 -41.04 3.74 20.16
N ASP A 73 -41.49 3.16 19.05
CA ASP A 73 -42.19 1.87 19.06
C ASP A 73 -41.86 1.04 17.80
N VAL A 74 -42.11 -0.27 17.90
CA VAL A 74 -42.14 -1.19 16.75
C VAL A 74 -43.58 -1.39 16.34
N VAL A 75 -43.89 -1.09 15.07
CA VAL A 75 -45.26 -1.11 14.54
C VAL A 75 -45.51 -2.29 13.61
N ALA A 76 -44.46 -2.88 13.02
CA ALA A 76 -44.58 -4.11 12.24
C ALA A 76 -43.27 -4.90 12.26
N ILE A 77 -43.39 -6.22 12.14
CA ILE A 77 -42.28 -7.15 11.87
C ILE A 77 -42.78 -8.12 10.81
N SER A 78 -41.95 -8.43 9.82
CA SER A 78 -42.29 -9.42 8.79
C SER A 78 -42.65 -10.78 9.40
N ASP A 79 -43.41 -11.59 8.66
CA ASP A 79 -43.81 -12.92 9.10
C ASP A 79 -42.61 -13.77 9.54
N GLY A 80 -42.79 -14.53 10.63
CA GLY A 80 -41.75 -15.32 11.30
C GLY A 80 -40.62 -14.50 11.96
N GLY A 81 -40.64 -13.18 11.86
CA GLY A 81 -39.60 -12.30 12.40
C GLY A 81 -39.79 -11.96 13.88
N PHE A 82 -38.72 -11.47 14.50
CA PHE A 82 -38.72 -10.99 15.88
C PHE A 82 -37.67 -9.90 16.13
N LEU A 83 -37.84 -9.18 17.23
CA LEU A 83 -36.85 -8.28 17.82
C LEU A 83 -36.74 -8.56 19.31
N GLU A 84 -35.53 -8.87 19.77
CA GLU A 84 -35.19 -9.02 21.17
C GLU A 84 -34.14 -8.00 21.60
N ILE A 85 -34.46 -7.25 22.64
CA ILE A 85 -33.61 -6.19 23.21
C ILE A 85 -33.28 -6.60 24.63
N LYS A 86 -32.00 -6.83 24.94
CA LYS A 86 -31.50 -7.12 26.29
C LYS A 86 -30.55 -6.01 26.72
N LYS A 87 -30.80 -5.34 27.85
CA LYS A 87 -29.86 -4.37 28.45
C LYS A 87 -29.58 -4.76 29.90
N SER A 88 -28.30 -4.74 30.26
CA SER A 88 -27.84 -4.98 31.63
C SER A 88 -27.17 -3.72 32.16
N THR A 89 -27.64 -3.21 33.30
CA THR A 89 -27.10 -1.98 33.90
C THR A 89 -27.15 -2.12 35.42
N PHE A 90 -26.01 -1.97 36.10
CA PHE A 90 -25.86 -2.08 37.56
C PHE A 90 -26.57 -3.29 38.19
N GLY A 91 -26.41 -4.49 37.61
CA GLY A 91 -27.01 -5.73 38.11
C GLY A 91 -28.49 -5.95 37.76
N SER A 92 -29.19 -4.94 37.21
CA SER A 92 -30.54 -5.10 36.67
C SER A 92 -30.49 -5.47 35.19
N ARG A 93 -31.18 -6.54 34.80
CA ARG A 93 -31.34 -6.98 33.41
C ARG A 93 -32.78 -6.75 32.96
N ARG A 94 -32.95 -5.94 31.92
CA ARG A 94 -34.25 -5.73 31.26
C ARG A 94 -34.23 -6.38 29.89
N ARG A 95 -35.37 -6.94 29.49
CA ARG A 95 -35.53 -7.60 28.19
C ARG A 95 -36.89 -7.32 27.59
N ILE A 96 -36.92 -6.92 26.32
CA ILE A 96 -38.13 -6.86 25.50
C ILE A 96 -37.99 -7.90 24.41
N LEU A 97 -39.06 -8.66 24.17
CA LEU A 97 -39.21 -9.54 23.03
C LEU A 97 -40.47 -9.12 22.27
N ILE A 98 -40.33 -8.88 20.97
CA ILE A 98 -41.41 -8.52 20.06
C ILE A 98 -41.41 -9.56 18.94
N GLU A 99 -42.51 -10.27 18.79
CA GLU A 99 -42.69 -11.34 17.79
C GLU A 99 -43.90 -11.02 16.91
N SER A 100 -43.82 -11.34 15.63
CA SER A 100 -44.99 -11.36 14.74
C SER A 100 -45.76 -12.66 14.94
N ASP A 101 -47.07 -12.59 15.14
CA ASP A 101 -47.92 -13.78 15.35
C ASP A 101 -48.33 -14.51 14.05
N GLY A 102 -47.69 -14.19 12.93
CA GLY A 102 -48.02 -14.71 11.60
C GLY A 102 -49.24 -14.07 10.93
N SER A 103 -50.10 -13.39 11.68
CA SER A 103 -51.21 -12.58 11.15
C SER A 103 -50.87 -11.09 11.01
N GLY A 104 -49.61 -10.73 11.30
CA GLY A 104 -49.12 -9.35 11.30
C GLY A 104 -49.39 -8.59 12.61
N ARG A 105 -49.97 -9.23 13.64
CA ARG A 105 -50.10 -8.63 14.97
C ARG A 105 -48.82 -8.86 15.76
N LEU A 106 -48.43 -7.85 16.52
CA LEU A 106 -47.22 -7.89 17.34
C LEU A 106 -47.53 -8.37 18.75
N ILE A 107 -46.86 -9.43 19.18
CA ILE A 107 -46.84 -9.89 20.57
C ILE A 107 -45.62 -9.26 21.23
N LYS A 108 -45.85 -8.37 22.20
CA LYS A 108 -44.78 -7.68 22.94
C LYS A 108 -44.75 -8.22 24.37
N LYS A 109 -43.56 -8.60 24.84
CA LYS A 109 -43.33 -9.08 26.21
C LYS A 109 -42.17 -8.32 26.84
N TYR A 110 -42.29 -8.02 28.13
CA TYR A 110 -41.27 -7.29 28.89
C TYR A 110 -40.90 -8.04 30.16
N TYR A 111 -39.59 -8.11 30.42
CA TYR A 111 -39.03 -8.88 31.52
C TYR A 111 -38.05 -8.04 32.34
N ILE A 112 -38.06 -8.28 33.65
CA ILE A 112 -37.02 -7.83 34.59
C ILE A 112 -36.41 -9.08 35.21
N GLY A 113 -35.12 -9.31 34.95
CA GLY A 113 -34.49 -10.60 35.21
C GLY A 113 -35.13 -11.71 34.39
N SER A 114 -35.63 -12.75 35.06
CA SER A 114 -36.39 -13.85 34.46
C SER A 114 -37.91 -13.67 34.54
N SER A 115 -38.41 -12.69 35.30
CA SER A 115 -39.85 -12.48 35.51
C SER A 115 -40.47 -11.72 34.34
N ASP A 116 -41.52 -12.29 33.75
CA ASP A 116 -42.44 -11.55 32.87
C ASP A 116 -43.19 -10.51 33.71
N LYS A 117 -43.26 -9.27 33.22
CA LYS A 117 -43.95 -8.14 33.88
C LYS A 117 -45.14 -7.63 33.08
N GLY A 118 -45.43 -8.23 31.93
CA GLY A 118 -46.37 -7.64 30.95
C GLY A 118 -45.75 -6.43 30.25
N PHE A 119 -46.15 -6.18 29.00
CA PHE A 119 -45.57 -5.10 28.20
C PHE A 119 -46.10 -3.71 28.61
N GLU A 120 -47.35 -3.61 29.03
CA GLU A 120 -47.97 -2.33 29.38
C GLU A 120 -48.06 -2.14 30.90
N PRO A 121 -47.81 -0.93 31.43
CA PRO A 121 -47.25 0.25 30.74
C PRO A 121 -45.72 0.33 30.72
N GLU A 122 -45.02 -0.39 31.61
CA GLU A 122 -43.58 -0.19 31.85
C GLU A 122 -42.71 -0.64 30.67
N GLY A 123 -43.08 -1.73 30.00
CA GLY A 123 -42.37 -2.23 28.83
C GLY A 123 -42.45 -1.25 27.66
N LYS A 124 -43.64 -0.68 27.40
CA LYS A 124 -43.82 0.39 26.40
C LYS A 124 -42.97 1.61 26.70
N LYS A 125 -42.99 2.09 27.95
CA LYS A 125 -42.15 3.21 28.37
C LYS A 125 -40.67 2.91 28.15
N TRP A 126 -40.22 1.73 28.58
CA TRP A 126 -38.81 1.35 28.43
C TRP A 126 -38.40 1.18 26.96
N LEU A 127 -39.29 0.64 26.11
CA LEU A 127 -39.07 0.58 24.65
C LEU A 127 -38.85 1.98 24.07
N ALA A 128 -39.75 2.92 24.39
CA ALA A 128 -39.66 4.30 23.92
C ALA A 128 -38.39 5.03 24.38
N GLU A 129 -37.85 4.67 25.54
CA GLU A 129 -36.59 5.21 26.07
C GLU A 129 -35.36 4.62 25.37
N ILE A 130 -35.34 3.30 25.11
CA ILE A 130 -34.14 2.60 24.62
C ILE A 130 -34.04 2.55 23.10
N LEU A 131 -35.16 2.52 22.38
CA LEU A 131 -35.19 2.30 20.93
C LEU A 131 -34.41 3.37 20.13
N PRO A 132 -34.44 4.68 20.47
CA PRO A 132 -33.61 5.68 19.82
C PRO A 132 -32.09 5.41 19.94
N GLU A 133 -31.63 4.85 21.06
CA GLU A 133 -30.22 4.44 21.25
C GLU A 133 -29.90 3.22 20.36
N ILE A 134 -30.81 2.25 20.30
CA ILE A 134 -30.64 1.02 19.51
C ILE A 134 -30.51 1.33 18.03
N VAL A 135 -31.40 2.15 17.48
CA VAL A 135 -31.42 2.41 16.03
C VAL A 135 -30.24 3.26 15.55
N ARG A 136 -29.54 3.96 16.47
CA ARG A 136 -28.32 4.74 16.16
C ARG A 136 -27.03 3.93 16.29
N THR A 137 -27.11 2.75 16.91
CA THR A 137 -25.97 1.87 17.21
C THR A 137 -26.07 0.51 16.53
N THR A 138 -27.24 0.19 15.96
CA THR A 138 -27.54 -1.05 15.23
C THR A 138 -28.26 -0.76 13.92
N THR A 139 -28.43 -1.79 13.08
CA THR A 139 -29.13 -1.71 11.79
C THR A 139 -30.63 -2.03 11.88
N VAL A 140 -31.18 -2.14 13.10
CA VAL A 140 -32.62 -2.37 13.31
C VAL A 140 -33.44 -1.26 12.64
N GLY A 141 -34.36 -1.67 11.76
CA GLY A 141 -35.22 -0.75 11.02
C GLY A 141 -34.50 0.16 10.01
N ALA A 142 -33.19 -0.05 9.75
CA ALA A 142 -32.39 0.87 8.93
C ALA A 142 -32.99 1.14 7.55
N LYS A 143 -33.50 0.09 6.88
CA LYS A 143 -34.15 0.18 5.56
C LYS A 143 -35.33 1.16 5.57
N GLN A 144 -36.26 0.98 6.51
CA GLN A 144 -37.44 1.84 6.65
C GLN A 144 -37.07 3.24 7.15
N ARG A 145 -36.10 3.37 8.07
CA ARG A 145 -35.62 4.67 8.55
C ARG A 145 -35.00 5.48 7.41
N VAL A 146 -34.13 4.89 6.59
CA VAL A 146 -33.53 5.55 5.41
C VAL A 146 -34.62 5.96 4.43
N GLU A 147 -35.60 5.10 4.14
CA GLU A 147 -36.75 5.42 3.28
C GLU A 147 -37.51 6.65 3.80
N ARG A 148 -37.83 6.65 5.09
CA ARG A 148 -38.56 7.73 5.75
C ARG A 148 -37.81 9.06 5.69
N PHE A 149 -36.50 9.05 5.96
CA PHE A 149 -35.68 10.27 5.86
C PHE A 149 -35.54 10.74 4.41
N TYR A 150 -35.32 9.82 3.47
CA TYR A 150 -35.22 10.15 2.05
C TYR A 150 -36.52 10.75 1.50
N ASN A 151 -37.67 10.18 1.85
CA ASN A 151 -38.97 10.73 1.43
C ASN A 151 -39.30 12.09 2.04
N ARG A 152 -38.72 12.39 3.21
CA ARG A 152 -38.93 13.68 3.88
C ARG A 152 -38.05 14.81 3.33
N GLY A 153 -36.84 14.51 2.89
CA GLY A 153 -35.87 15.55 2.53
C GLY A 153 -34.71 15.10 1.64
N GLY A 154 -34.91 14.04 0.86
CA GLY A 154 -33.94 13.49 -0.07
C GLY A 154 -32.66 12.98 0.59
N ALA A 155 -31.57 12.93 -0.17
CA ALA A 155 -30.27 12.46 0.33
C ALA A 155 -29.76 13.30 1.52
N SER A 156 -30.02 14.61 1.51
CA SER A 156 -29.58 15.52 2.57
C SER A 156 -30.11 15.10 3.96
N ALA A 157 -31.40 14.74 4.05
CA ALA A 157 -32.00 14.28 5.30
C ALA A 157 -31.40 12.96 5.79
N VAL A 158 -31.08 12.03 4.87
CA VAL A 158 -30.41 10.76 5.23
C VAL A 158 -28.98 11.04 5.72
N LEU A 159 -28.23 11.90 5.05
CA LEU A 159 -26.87 12.26 5.45
C LEU A 159 -26.84 13.00 6.80
N GLN A 160 -27.86 13.80 7.12
CA GLN A 160 -28.00 14.39 8.45
C GLN A 160 -28.17 13.32 9.54
N GLU A 161 -28.99 12.29 9.30
CA GLU A 161 -29.09 11.16 10.23
C GLU A 161 -27.75 10.41 10.33
N VAL A 162 -27.06 10.16 9.21
CA VAL A 162 -25.74 9.50 9.20
C VAL A 162 -24.75 10.21 10.11
N ARG A 163 -24.73 11.55 10.14
CA ARG A 163 -23.87 12.33 11.03
C ARG A 163 -24.13 12.07 12.51
N ALA A 164 -25.37 11.77 12.89
CA ALA A 164 -25.77 11.50 14.26
C ALA A 164 -25.54 10.03 14.71
N LEU A 165 -25.22 9.11 13.80
CA LEU A 165 -24.99 7.70 14.13
C LEU A 165 -23.66 7.48 14.87
N GLU A 166 -23.63 6.62 15.90
CA GLU A 166 -22.40 6.41 16.68
C GLU A 166 -21.49 5.32 16.10
N SER A 167 -22.01 4.44 15.25
CA SER A 167 -21.33 3.23 14.78
C SER A 167 -20.95 3.31 13.30
N ASP A 168 -19.68 3.05 12.99
CA ASP A 168 -19.16 2.94 11.62
C ASP A 168 -19.91 1.89 10.79
N TYR A 169 -20.29 0.78 11.43
CA TYR A 169 -21.10 -0.27 10.80
C TYR A 169 -22.46 0.28 10.34
N VAL A 170 -23.13 1.03 11.21
CA VAL A 170 -24.46 1.59 10.91
C VAL A 170 -24.35 2.73 9.89
N ARG A 171 -23.33 3.60 10.02
CA ARG A 171 -23.03 4.63 9.01
C ARG A 171 -22.85 4.00 7.63
N SER A 172 -22.01 2.98 7.52
CA SER A 172 -21.80 2.24 6.27
C SER A 172 -23.10 1.64 5.74
N ALA A 173 -23.91 0.99 6.61
CA ALA A 173 -25.20 0.42 6.20
C ALA A 173 -26.18 1.47 5.67
N TYR A 174 -26.29 2.63 6.32
CA TYR A 174 -27.16 3.73 5.89
C TYR A 174 -26.69 4.32 4.56
N LEU A 175 -25.39 4.54 4.39
CA LEU A 175 -24.84 5.02 3.12
C LEU A 175 -25.03 4.01 2.00
N LYS A 176 -24.87 2.70 2.24
CA LYS A 176 -25.19 1.64 1.27
C LYS A 176 -26.66 1.63 0.88
N LEU A 177 -27.58 1.83 1.83
CA LEU A 177 -29.01 1.95 1.54
C LEU A 177 -29.32 3.22 0.72
N LEU A 178 -28.67 4.34 1.06
CA LEU A 178 -28.81 5.59 0.30
C LEU A 178 -28.28 5.43 -1.13
N LEU A 179 -27.17 4.73 -1.33
CA LEU A 179 -26.63 4.42 -2.65
C LEU A 179 -27.59 3.61 -3.52
N LYS A 180 -28.60 2.93 -2.98
CA LYS A 180 -29.64 2.26 -3.80
C LYS A 180 -30.65 3.25 -4.41
N LYS A 181 -30.62 4.52 -4.02
CA LYS A 181 -31.48 5.57 -4.57
C LYS A 181 -30.88 6.17 -5.85
N ASN A 182 -31.69 6.95 -6.56
CA ASN A 182 -31.23 7.73 -7.69
C ASN A 182 -30.62 9.03 -7.16
N LEU A 183 -29.30 9.10 -7.15
CA LEU A 183 -28.52 10.21 -6.59
C LEU A 183 -27.85 10.97 -7.73
N ASN A 184 -27.90 12.29 -7.68
CA ASN A 184 -27.13 13.11 -8.62
C ASN A 184 -25.65 13.21 -8.20
N THR A 185 -24.82 13.80 -9.06
CA THR A 185 -23.36 13.98 -8.83
C THR A 185 -23.04 14.64 -7.49
N SER A 186 -23.75 15.70 -7.10
CA SER A 186 -23.49 16.43 -5.84
C SER A 186 -23.84 15.57 -4.62
N GLU A 187 -24.92 14.79 -4.70
CA GLU A 187 -25.33 13.87 -3.65
C GLU A 187 -24.35 12.70 -3.50
N LEU A 188 -23.85 12.14 -4.61
CA LEU A 188 -22.81 11.11 -4.59
C LEU A 188 -21.50 11.62 -3.96
N THR A 189 -21.08 12.84 -4.31
CA THR A 189 -19.93 13.49 -3.67
C THR A 189 -20.16 13.67 -2.17
N SER A 190 -21.37 14.06 -1.76
CA SER A 190 -21.71 14.20 -0.33
C SER A 190 -21.74 12.84 0.41
N VAL A 191 -22.13 11.75 -0.27
CA VAL A 191 -22.01 10.39 0.27
C VAL A 191 -20.55 10.02 0.52
N LEU A 192 -19.65 10.33 -0.42
CA LEU A 192 -18.22 10.04 -0.30
C LEU A 192 -17.53 10.90 0.77
N ASP A 193 -17.92 12.17 0.90
CA ASP A 193 -17.50 13.03 2.01
C ASP A 193 -17.88 12.41 3.36
N GLN A 194 -19.14 12.00 3.54
CA GLN A 194 -19.57 11.35 4.78
C GLN A 194 -18.95 9.95 4.97
N ALA A 195 -18.61 9.24 3.90
CA ALA A 195 -17.88 7.97 3.96
C ALA A 195 -16.49 8.17 4.57
N SER A 196 -15.79 9.26 4.25
CA SER A 196 -14.43 9.54 4.75
C SER A 196 -14.34 9.66 6.29
N VAL A 197 -15.47 9.87 6.96
CA VAL A 197 -15.58 9.94 8.43
C VAL A 197 -15.62 8.55 9.09
N ILE A 198 -15.90 7.49 8.33
CA ILE A 198 -15.91 6.10 8.82
C ILE A 198 -14.48 5.70 9.19
N LYS A 199 -14.25 5.37 10.46
CA LYS A 199 -12.90 5.08 10.99
C LYS A 199 -12.46 3.64 10.72
N SER A 200 -13.40 2.72 10.57
CA SER A 200 -13.14 1.34 10.22
C SER A 200 -12.76 1.20 8.75
N ASP A 201 -11.49 0.90 8.49
CA ASP A 201 -10.96 0.64 7.15
C ASP A 201 -11.77 -0.43 6.40
N PHE A 202 -12.23 -1.47 7.11
CA PHE A 202 -13.05 -2.52 6.54
C PHE A 202 -14.40 -1.98 6.03
N TYR A 203 -15.15 -1.26 6.87
CA TYR A 203 -16.47 -0.75 6.48
C TYR A 203 -16.39 0.37 5.44
N LEU A 204 -15.33 1.18 5.48
CA LEU A 204 -15.06 2.19 4.45
C LEU A 204 -14.72 1.52 3.12
N ALA A 205 -13.80 0.53 3.10
CA ALA A 205 -13.46 -0.18 1.87
C ALA A 205 -14.65 -0.96 1.29
N GLN A 206 -15.46 -1.58 2.14
CA GLN A 206 -16.70 -2.26 1.71
C GLN A 206 -17.73 -1.28 1.12
N LEU A 207 -17.78 -0.04 1.60
CA LEU A 207 -18.63 1.00 1.02
C LEU A 207 -18.06 1.52 -0.31
N LEU A 208 -16.75 1.78 -0.39
CA LEU A 208 -16.09 2.24 -1.61
C LEU A 208 -15.99 1.15 -2.70
N LYS A 209 -16.27 -0.10 -2.37
CA LYS A 209 -16.42 -1.18 -3.37
C LYS A 209 -17.88 -1.39 -3.78
N GLU A 210 -18.82 -0.71 -3.14
CA GLU A 210 -20.25 -0.76 -3.46
C GLU A 210 -20.57 0.08 -4.69
N ASP A 211 -21.43 -0.41 -5.58
CA ASP A 211 -22.00 0.33 -6.73
C ASP A 211 -20.98 1.21 -7.48
N GLN A 212 -19.90 0.58 -7.95
CA GLN A 212 -18.79 1.24 -8.63
C GLN A 212 -19.22 2.02 -9.88
N GLN A 213 -20.32 1.60 -10.53
CA GLN A 213 -20.90 2.32 -11.66
C GLN A 213 -21.28 3.75 -11.29
N LYS A 214 -21.86 3.97 -10.10
CA LYS A 214 -22.19 5.33 -9.63
C LYS A 214 -20.96 6.14 -9.30
N PHE A 215 -19.98 5.53 -8.63
CA PHE A 215 -18.77 6.25 -8.23
C PHE A 215 -17.87 6.66 -9.39
N PHE A 216 -17.96 5.95 -10.52
CA PHE A 216 -17.18 6.26 -11.73
C PHE A 216 -18.02 6.85 -12.87
N ALA A 217 -19.27 7.26 -12.59
CA ALA A 217 -20.17 7.86 -13.58
C ALA A 217 -19.73 9.25 -14.06
N SER A 218 -18.97 10.00 -13.25
CA SER A 218 -18.43 11.31 -13.62
C SER A 218 -17.06 11.57 -13.01
N SER A 219 -16.33 12.51 -13.60
CA SER A 219 -15.00 12.91 -13.13
C SER A 219 -15.01 13.47 -11.71
N ASP A 220 -16.06 14.21 -11.34
CA ASP A 220 -16.19 14.82 -10.01
C ASP A 220 -16.40 13.75 -8.92
N VAL A 221 -17.31 12.80 -9.16
CA VAL A 221 -17.54 11.69 -8.22
C VAL A 221 -16.30 10.80 -8.12
N THR A 222 -15.63 10.53 -9.25
CA THR A 222 -14.37 9.78 -9.26
C THR A 222 -13.28 10.49 -8.45
N SER A 223 -13.22 11.83 -8.51
CA SER A 223 -12.27 12.61 -7.72
C SER A 223 -12.58 12.54 -6.22
N ALA A 224 -13.85 12.66 -5.84
CA ALA A 224 -14.30 12.50 -4.46
C ALA A 224 -14.05 11.07 -3.94
N TYR A 225 -14.17 10.06 -4.80
CA TYR A 225 -13.89 8.67 -4.47
C TYR A 225 -12.42 8.48 -4.11
N ILE A 226 -11.53 9.01 -4.95
CA ILE A 226 -10.08 8.97 -4.73
C ILE A 226 -9.74 9.66 -3.42
N GLU A 227 -10.35 10.82 -3.13
CA GLU A 227 -10.15 11.53 -1.87
C GLU A 227 -10.62 10.72 -0.66
N ALA A 228 -11.83 10.14 -0.71
CA ALA A 228 -12.34 9.28 0.36
C ALA A 228 -11.44 8.05 0.62
N SER A 229 -10.83 7.49 -0.42
CA SER A 229 -9.90 6.35 -0.28
C SER A 229 -8.65 6.67 0.54
N SER A 230 -8.26 7.95 0.63
CA SER A 230 -7.11 8.39 1.43
C SER A 230 -7.31 8.22 2.95
N ALA A 231 -8.57 8.16 3.40
CA ALA A 231 -8.91 7.98 4.81
C ALA A 231 -8.63 6.54 5.31
N ILE A 232 -8.52 5.57 4.40
CA ILE A 232 -8.19 4.18 4.76
C ILE A 232 -6.75 4.12 5.27
N ARG A 233 -6.51 3.43 6.39
CA ARG A 233 -5.18 3.29 6.99
C ARG A 233 -4.51 1.96 6.64
N SER A 234 -5.27 0.88 6.66
CA SER A 234 -4.81 -0.46 6.30
C SER A 234 -4.31 -0.49 4.85
N ASP A 235 -3.03 -0.81 4.68
CA ASP A 235 -2.39 -0.97 3.37
C ASP A 235 -3.14 -1.96 2.47
N HIS A 236 -3.62 -3.06 3.05
CA HIS A 236 -4.42 -4.06 2.33
C HIS A 236 -5.69 -3.42 1.76
N TYR A 237 -6.56 -2.86 2.61
CA TYR A 237 -7.83 -2.28 2.15
C TYR A 237 -7.64 -1.07 1.23
N LYS A 238 -6.61 -0.26 1.48
CA LYS A 238 -6.25 0.88 0.63
C LYS A 238 -5.84 0.37 -0.76
N SER A 239 -4.94 -0.60 -0.84
CA SER A 239 -4.51 -1.16 -2.12
C SER A 239 -5.66 -1.75 -2.92
N GLU A 240 -6.59 -2.42 -2.23
CA GLU A 240 -7.79 -3.00 -2.81
C GLU A 240 -8.75 -1.95 -3.40
N VAL A 241 -8.95 -0.83 -2.71
CA VAL A 241 -9.78 0.29 -3.18
C VAL A 241 -9.10 1.06 -4.33
N LEU A 242 -7.78 1.30 -4.24
CA LEU A 242 -7.05 1.92 -5.36
C LEU A 242 -7.09 1.04 -6.61
N LYS A 243 -6.86 -0.27 -6.48
CA LYS A 243 -6.99 -1.22 -7.60
C LYS A 243 -8.39 -1.19 -8.21
N THR A 244 -9.43 -1.07 -7.40
CA THR A 244 -10.82 -0.94 -7.87
C THR A 244 -11.01 0.29 -8.78
N ALA A 245 -10.47 1.46 -8.40
CA ALA A 245 -10.49 2.65 -9.26
C ALA A 245 -9.66 2.44 -10.53
N ILE A 246 -8.49 1.80 -10.42
CA ILE A 246 -7.61 1.49 -11.56
C ILE A 246 -8.24 0.50 -12.52
N ASP A 247 -9.11 -0.40 -12.07
CA ASP A 247 -9.82 -1.35 -12.93
C ASP A 247 -11.01 -0.73 -13.66
N ASN A 248 -11.81 0.09 -12.97
CA ASN A 248 -13.18 0.37 -13.40
C ASN A 248 -13.43 1.83 -13.81
N ALA A 249 -12.58 2.78 -13.41
CA ALA A 249 -12.79 4.19 -13.72
C ALA A 249 -12.18 4.60 -15.07
N ASN A 250 -12.65 5.70 -15.67
CA ASN A 250 -11.89 6.42 -16.69
C ASN A 250 -11.11 7.55 -16.01
N LEU A 251 -9.83 7.32 -15.72
CA LEU A 251 -9.01 8.22 -14.91
C LEU A 251 -8.27 9.25 -15.77
N SER A 252 -8.39 10.52 -15.41
CA SER A 252 -7.53 11.59 -15.93
C SER A 252 -6.11 11.51 -15.36
N ASP A 253 -5.13 12.11 -16.04
CA ASP A 253 -3.73 12.18 -15.59
C ASP A 253 -3.58 12.83 -14.19
N ASN A 254 -4.45 13.80 -13.86
CA ASN A 254 -4.49 14.41 -12.53
C ASN A 254 -5.01 13.43 -11.47
N GLN A 255 -6.04 12.63 -11.79
CA GLN A 255 -6.55 11.59 -10.89
C GLN A 255 -5.52 10.48 -10.68
N ILE A 256 -4.80 10.07 -11.72
CA ILE A 256 -3.67 9.14 -11.60
C ILE A 256 -2.58 9.73 -10.69
N SER A 257 -2.27 11.02 -10.83
CA SER A 257 -1.34 11.72 -9.92
C SER A 257 -1.80 11.68 -8.46
N LYS A 258 -3.10 11.83 -8.20
CA LYS A 258 -3.67 11.68 -6.84
C LYS A 258 -3.57 10.24 -6.33
N LEU A 259 -3.76 9.23 -7.18
CA LEU A 259 -3.56 7.83 -6.79
C LEU A 259 -2.13 7.57 -6.34
N PHE A 260 -1.11 8.12 -7.01
CA PHE A 260 0.29 8.01 -6.58
C PHE A 260 0.54 8.66 -5.21
N LYS A 261 -0.06 9.83 -4.95
CA LYS A 261 0.01 10.46 -3.61
C LYS A 261 -0.54 9.57 -2.51
N ILE A 262 -1.61 8.81 -2.79
CA ILE A 262 -2.19 7.87 -1.83
C ILE A 262 -1.32 6.60 -1.74
N ALA A 263 -0.82 6.09 -2.86
CA ALA A 263 0.10 4.94 -2.89
C ALA A 263 1.38 5.19 -2.09
N ASN A 264 1.90 6.43 -2.08
CA ASN A 264 3.04 6.84 -1.25
C ASN A 264 2.82 6.64 0.27
N SER A 265 1.56 6.57 0.72
CA SER A 265 1.21 6.30 2.11
C SER A 265 1.06 4.80 2.45
N ILE A 266 1.23 3.90 1.47
CA ILE A 266 1.22 2.45 1.69
C ILE A 266 2.59 2.02 2.20
N ASN A 267 2.64 1.44 3.39
CA ASN A 267 3.91 1.03 4.04
C ASN A 267 4.38 -0.36 3.61
N SER A 268 3.45 -1.26 3.30
CA SER A 268 3.76 -2.59 2.80
C SER A 268 4.29 -2.52 1.37
N ASP A 269 5.57 -2.87 1.22
CA ASP A 269 6.24 -3.03 -0.08
C ASP A 269 5.43 -3.85 -1.08
N HIS A 270 4.85 -4.96 -0.61
CA HIS A 270 4.03 -5.84 -1.43
C HIS A 270 2.78 -5.15 -1.96
N TYR A 271 1.98 -4.52 -1.09
CA TYR A 271 0.75 -3.85 -1.51
C TYR A 271 1.02 -2.60 -2.34
N ASN A 272 2.09 -1.86 -2.04
CA ASN A 272 2.52 -0.71 -2.83
C ASN A 272 2.92 -1.16 -4.25
N ALA A 273 3.79 -2.16 -4.36
CA ALA A 273 4.19 -2.73 -5.64
C ALA A 273 3.00 -3.25 -6.45
N GLN A 274 2.03 -3.92 -5.82
CA GLN A 274 0.80 -4.36 -6.52
C GLN A 274 0.02 -3.20 -7.14
N VAL A 275 -0.13 -2.07 -6.41
CA VAL A 275 -0.82 -0.89 -6.94
C VAL A 275 -0.03 -0.29 -8.11
N LEU A 276 1.28 -0.10 -7.97
CA LEU A 276 2.12 0.47 -9.05
C LEU A 276 2.12 -0.39 -10.31
N GLN A 277 2.26 -1.71 -10.15
CA GLN A 277 2.21 -2.66 -11.26
C GLN A 277 0.84 -2.65 -11.95
N LYS A 278 -0.25 -2.50 -11.19
CA LYS A 278 -1.61 -2.37 -11.72
C LYS A 278 -1.77 -1.08 -12.54
N ILE A 279 -1.25 0.04 -12.04
CA ILE A 279 -1.27 1.32 -12.75
C ILE A 279 -0.53 1.21 -14.10
N ILE A 280 0.69 0.67 -14.12
CA ILE A 280 1.47 0.52 -15.37
C ILE A 280 0.74 -0.36 -16.38
N LYS A 281 0.15 -1.46 -15.89
CA LYS A 281 -0.48 -2.46 -16.76
C LYS A 281 -1.72 -1.91 -17.46
N ASP A 282 -2.57 -1.20 -16.73
CA ASP A 282 -3.92 -0.91 -17.20
C ASP A 282 -4.13 0.54 -17.63
N ARG A 283 -3.14 1.42 -17.37
CA ARG A 283 -3.25 2.86 -17.68
C ARG A 283 -2.13 3.33 -18.59
N LYS A 284 -2.50 4.15 -19.57
CA LYS A 284 -1.54 4.92 -20.36
C LYS A 284 -1.02 6.06 -19.51
N LEU A 285 0.27 6.03 -19.17
CA LEU A 285 0.91 7.07 -18.37
C LEU A 285 1.60 8.09 -19.28
N ASN A 286 1.41 9.37 -18.98
CA ASN A 286 2.25 10.44 -19.52
C ASN A 286 3.61 10.47 -18.80
N SER A 287 4.54 11.31 -19.27
CA SER A 287 5.89 11.40 -18.67
C SER A 287 5.88 11.82 -17.20
N ASN A 288 4.95 12.69 -16.78
CA ASN A 288 4.86 13.10 -15.37
C ASN A 288 4.38 11.95 -14.48
N ASN A 289 3.38 11.19 -14.93
CA ASN A 289 2.88 10.03 -14.19
C ASN A 289 3.88 8.87 -14.14
N LEU A 290 4.71 8.70 -15.18
CA LEU A 290 5.84 7.75 -15.13
C LEU A 290 6.91 8.19 -14.11
N ASN A 291 7.22 9.48 -14.01
CA ASN A 291 8.13 9.97 -12.97
C ASN A 291 7.57 9.72 -11.56
N LEU A 292 6.29 10.05 -11.32
CA LEU A 292 5.65 9.79 -10.03
C LEU A 292 5.66 8.30 -9.69
N LEU A 293 5.50 7.43 -10.69
CA LEU A 293 5.60 5.99 -10.48
C LEU A 293 7.00 5.57 -10.04
N ILE A 294 8.04 6.05 -10.74
CA ILE A 294 9.44 5.74 -10.43
C ILE A 294 9.79 6.22 -9.02
N GLU A 295 9.43 7.47 -8.69
CA GLU A 295 9.62 8.06 -7.36
C GLU A 295 8.86 7.30 -6.26
N THR A 296 7.62 6.88 -6.54
CA THR A 296 6.84 6.10 -5.57
C THR A 296 7.46 4.72 -5.34
N SER A 297 8.03 4.11 -6.38
CA SER A 297 8.71 2.81 -6.29
C SER A 297 9.98 2.85 -5.46
N ASP A 298 10.66 4.00 -5.40
CA ASP A 298 11.88 4.19 -4.60
C ASP A 298 11.64 4.01 -3.09
N ARG A 299 10.38 4.21 -2.64
CA ARG A 299 9.97 3.98 -1.24
C ARG A 299 9.84 2.50 -0.87
N ILE A 300 9.73 1.60 -1.85
CA ILE A 300 9.59 0.16 -1.63
C ILE A 300 10.93 -0.37 -1.17
N LYS A 301 11.05 -0.89 0.06
CA LYS A 301 12.34 -1.32 0.63
C LYS A 301 12.85 -2.64 0.05
N SER A 302 11.94 -3.54 -0.28
CA SER A 302 12.26 -4.81 -0.91
C SER A 302 12.78 -4.60 -2.33
N ASP A 303 14.07 -4.87 -2.54
CA ASP A 303 14.72 -4.83 -3.85
C ASP A 303 13.98 -5.68 -4.89
N HIS A 304 13.43 -6.83 -4.48
CA HIS A 304 12.63 -7.70 -5.35
C HIS A 304 11.42 -6.96 -5.92
N TYR A 305 10.59 -6.40 -5.04
CA TYR A 305 9.38 -5.70 -5.46
C TYR A 305 9.69 -4.40 -6.19
N ARG A 306 10.74 -3.68 -5.78
CA ARG A 306 11.19 -2.48 -6.47
C ARG A 306 11.65 -2.80 -7.89
N ALA A 307 12.51 -3.80 -8.07
CA ALA A 307 12.99 -4.22 -9.39
C ALA A 307 11.85 -4.67 -10.31
N GLN A 308 10.83 -5.37 -9.78
CA GLN A 308 9.64 -5.72 -10.56
C GLN A 308 8.89 -4.49 -11.07
N VAL A 309 8.73 -3.45 -10.26
CA VAL A 309 8.07 -2.20 -10.67
C VAL A 309 8.92 -1.46 -11.70
N LEU A 310 10.22 -1.27 -11.44
CA LEU A 310 11.12 -0.55 -12.33
C LEU A 310 11.29 -1.22 -13.69
N THR A 311 11.40 -2.55 -13.73
CA THR A 311 11.50 -3.29 -15.00
C THR A 311 10.23 -3.15 -15.83
N LYS A 312 9.04 -3.17 -15.21
CA LYS A 312 7.77 -2.87 -15.90
C LYS A 312 7.68 -1.42 -16.36
N ALA A 313 8.22 -0.47 -15.59
CA ALA A 313 8.27 0.94 -15.98
C ALA A 313 9.14 1.13 -17.24
N LEU A 314 10.24 0.36 -17.38
CA LEU A 314 11.10 0.36 -18.57
C LEU A 314 10.42 -0.20 -19.82
N ASP A 315 9.37 -1.00 -19.67
CA ASP A 315 8.55 -1.50 -20.78
C ASP A 315 7.45 -0.53 -21.22
N ALA A 316 7.29 0.62 -20.54
CA ALA A 316 6.27 1.60 -20.89
C ALA A 316 6.56 2.27 -22.25
N PRO A 317 5.58 2.39 -23.16
CA PRO A 317 5.81 2.81 -24.55
C PRO A 317 6.23 4.28 -24.71
N ASN A 318 6.03 5.13 -23.71
CA ASN A 318 6.30 6.58 -23.78
C ASN A 318 7.37 7.04 -22.78
N LEU A 319 8.42 6.24 -22.59
CA LEU A 319 9.50 6.55 -21.66
C LEU A 319 10.39 7.69 -22.20
N SER A 320 10.30 8.87 -21.58
CA SER A 320 11.14 10.02 -21.96
C SER A 320 12.58 9.89 -21.43
N ASP A 321 13.53 10.65 -21.97
CA ASP A 321 14.90 10.69 -21.44
C ASP A 321 14.95 11.21 -20.00
N THR A 322 14.03 12.09 -19.61
CA THR A 322 13.86 12.51 -18.21
C THR A 322 13.45 11.32 -17.34
N ASN A 323 12.44 10.54 -17.74
CA ASN A 323 12.02 9.35 -17.00
C ASN A 323 13.16 8.34 -16.86
N TYR A 324 13.91 8.17 -17.95
CA TYR A 324 15.06 7.29 -17.99
C TYR A 324 16.15 7.71 -16.99
N ASN A 325 16.48 9.00 -16.93
CA ASN A 325 17.45 9.55 -15.99
C ASN A 325 16.96 9.49 -14.53
N THR A 326 15.66 9.72 -14.28
CA THR A 326 15.04 9.51 -12.96
C THR A 326 15.24 8.06 -12.51
N LEU A 327 15.00 7.09 -13.41
CA LEU A 327 15.16 5.68 -13.09
C LEU A 327 16.61 5.33 -12.72
N ILE A 328 17.59 5.81 -13.50
CA ILE A 328 19.02 5.63 -13.16
C ILE A 328 19.32 6.18 -11.75
N GLY A 329 18.71 7.30 -11.37
CA GLY A 329 18.89 7.90 -10.04
C GLY A 329 18.33 7.07 -8.87
N THR A 330 17.42 6.13 -9.12
CA THR A 330 16.87 5.25 -8.07
C THR A 330 17.72 4.01 -7.80
N LEU A 331 18.72 3.72 -8.65
CA LEU A 331 19.51 2.49 -8.57
C LEU A 331 20.41 2.43 -7.34
N ASP A 332 20.87 3.57 -6.84
CA ASP A 332 21.74 3.65 -5.65
C ASP A 332 21.05 3.06 -4.40
N ASN A 333 19.71 2.97 -4.42
CA ASN A 333 18.93 2.45 -3.32
C ASN A 333 18.69 0.93 -3.41
N ILE A 334 19.09 0.24 -4.48
CA ILE A 334 18.94 -1.22 -4.64
C ILE A 334 20.20 -1.90 -4.13
N GLN A 335 20.07 -2.76 -3.11
CA GLN A 335 21.24 -3.33 -2.42
C GLN A 335 21.67 -4.67 -3.01
N SER A 336 20.75 -5.45 -3.55
CA SER A 336 21.02 -6.77 -4.09
C SER A 336 21.67 -6.71 -5.48
N ASP A 337 22.85 -7.31 -5.62
CA ASP A 337 23.55 -7.51 -6.89
C ASP A 337 22.64 -8.04 -8.01
N HIS A 338 21.80 -9.04 -7.66
CA HIS A 338 20.90 -9.68 -8.61
C HIS A 338 19.87 -8.68 -9.16
N TYR A 339 19.19 -7.95 -8.27
CA TYR A 339 18.15 -7.01 -8.67
C TYR A 339 18.72 -5.74 -9.32
N THR A 340 19.87 -5.25 -8.85
CA THR A 340 20.61 -4.17 -9.51
C THR A 340 21.00 -4.60 -10.93
N SER A 341 21.60 -5.77 -11.09
CA SER A 341 21.97 -6.32 -12.40
C SER A 341 20.77 -6.50 -13.32
N GLN A 342 19.62 -6.94 -12.79
CA GLN A 342 18.38 -7.07 -13.57
C GLN A 342 17.91 -5.73 -14.13
N VAL A 343 17.82 -4.68 -13.29
CA VAL A 343 17.34 -3.35 -13.72
C VAL A 343 18.36 -2.68 -14.65
N VAL A 344 19.66 -2.72 -14.30
CA VAL A 344 20.76 -2.21 -15.14
C VAL A 344 20.78 -2.89 -16.50
N SER A 345 20.63 -4.21 -16.54
CA SER A 345 20.57 -4.95 -17.81
C SER A 345 19.38 -4.52 -18.65
N LYS A 346 18.22 -4.25 -18.03
CA LYS A 346 17.04 -3.77 -18.78
C LYS A 346 17.29 -2.38 -19.38
N LEU A 347 17.84 -1.46 -18.59
CA LEU A 347 18.27 -0.14 -19.04
C LEU A 347 19.20 -0.24 -20.26
N LEU A 348 20.24 -1.06 -20.20
CA LEU A 348 21.21 -1.26 -21.29
C LEU A 348 20.65 -1.78 -22.62
N SER A 349 19.35 -2.08 -22.71
CA SER A 349 18.71 -2.46 -23.97
C SER A 349 18.40 -1.24 -24.87
N LYS A 350 18.47 -0.01 -24.34
CA LYS A 350 18.42 1.24 -25.11
C LYS A 350 19.84 1.75 -25.34
N ASP A 351 20.13 2.29 -26.52
CA ASP A 351 21.42 2.95 -26.78
C ASP A 351 21.52 4.23 -25.94
N LEU A 352 22.53 4.31 -25.09
CA LEU A 352 22.69 5.39 -24.12
C LEU A 352 23.71 6.42 -24.61
N ASN A 353 23.41 7.69 -24.34
CA ASN A 353 24.42 8.73 -24.48
C ASN A 353 25.57 8.51 -23.47
N THR A 354 26.71 9.13 -23.75
CA THR A 354 27.94 9.02 -22.94
C THR A 354 27.71 9.25 -21.45
N ASN A 355 26.95 10.28 -21.07
CA ASN A 355 26.76 10.63 -19.65
C ASN A 355 25.88 9.61 -18.91
N SER A 356 24.80 9.15 -19.55
CA SER A 356 23.90 8.15 -18.96
C SER A 356 24.60 6.80 -18.82
N LEU A 357 25.40 6.39 -19.82
CA LEU A 357 26.18 5.15 -19.76
C LEU A 357 27.26 5.20 -18.67
N ASP A 358 27.98 6.32 -18.56
CA ASP A 358 28.99 6.53 -17.51
C ASP A 358 28.39 6.43 -16.11
N ARG A 359 27.23 7.07 -15.89
CA ARG A 359 26.54 7.01 -14.62
C ARG A 359 26.14 5.57 -14.29
N LEU A 360 25.58 4.85 -15.27
CA LEU A 360 25.14 3.47 -15.06
C LEU A 360 26.30 2.52 -14.76
N LEU A 361 27.44 2.66 -15.46
CA LEU A 361 28.66 1.89 -15.21
C LEU A 361 29.25 2.18 -13.82
N LYS A 362 29.25 3.44 -13.38
CA LYS A 362 29.72 3.83 -12.03
C LYS A 362 28.85 3.19 -10.95
N ILE A 363 27.53 3.27 -11.09
CA ILE A 363 26.59 2.65 -10.15
C ILE A 363 26.80 1.13 -10.12
N ALA A 364 26.90 0.48 -11.28
CA ALA A 364 27.17 -0.96 -11.35
C ALA A 364 28.48 -1.34 -10.64
N GLY A 365 29.58 -0.61 -10.90
CA GLY A 365 30.87 -0.86 -10.25
C GLY A 365 30.88 -0.57 -8.73
N GLN A 366 29.99 0.28 -8.24
CA GLN A 366 29.86 0.61 -6.81
C GLN A 366 28.96 -0.38 -6.06
N HIS A 367 27.90 -0.87 -6.70
CA HIS A 367 26.83 -1.59 -6.04
C HIS A 367 26.71 -3.07 -6.42
N VAL A 368 27.42 -3.55 -7.44
CA VAL A 368 27.40 -4.97 -7.84
C VAL A 368 28.72 -5.62 -7.44
N GLN A 369 28.69 -6.40 -6.37
CA GLN A 369 29.88 -7.07 -5.81
C GLN A 369 30.16 -8.43 -6.45
N SER A 370 29.12 -9.13 -6.88
CA SER A 370 29.24 -10.44 -7.54
C SER A 370 29.89 -10.33 -8.91
N ASP A 371 31.03 -11.00 -9.09
CA ASP A 371 31.73 -11.14 -10.38
C ASP A 371 30.81 -11.64 -11.51
N HIS A 372 29.90 -12.56 -11.19
CA HIS A 372 28.96 -13.11 -12.15
C HIS A 372 27.99 -12.03 -12.65
N HIS A 373 27.39 -11.27 -11.75
CA HIS A 373 26.44 -10.22 -12.10
C HIS A 373 27.13 -9.03 -12.78
N MET A 374 28.30 -8.62 -12.28
CA MET A 374 29.05 -7.50 -12.83
C MET A 374 29.59 -7.83 -14.23
N SER A 375 30.19 -9.00 -14.42
CA SER A 375 30.62 -9.43 -15.75
C SER A 375 29.45 -9.56 -16.72
N GLY A 376 28.27 -9.99 -16.27
CA GLY A 376 27.04 -9.99 -17.08
C GLY A 376 26.68 -8.59 -17.60
N ILE A 377 26.72 -7.58 -16.74
CA ILE A 377 26.48 -6.17 -17.10
C ILE A 377 27.52 -5.70 -18.13
N LEU A 378 28.81 -5.90 -17.86
CA LEU A 378 29.87 -5.43 -18.73
C LEU A 378 29.87 -6.13 -20.10
N LYS A 379 29.58 -7.45 -20.14
CA LYS A 379 29.38 -8.18 -21.39
C LYS A 379 28.22 -7.60 -22.20
N LYS A 380 27.13 -7.21 -21.54
CA LYS A 380 25.99 -6.56 -22.21
C LYS A 380 26.39 -5.20 -22.80
N VAL A 381 27.12 -4.37 -22.04
CA VAL A 381 27.67 -3.10 -22.53
C VAL A 381 28.57 -3.30 -23.75
N ALA A 382 29.49 -4.28 -23.69
CA ALA A 382 30.38 -4.62 -24.80
C ALA A 382 29.61 -5.08 -26.06
N LYS A 383 28.43 -5.69 -25.90
CA LYS A 383 27.61 -6.15 -27.03
C LYS A 383 26.71 -5.07 -27.60
N GLU A 384 26.02 -4.33 -26.74
CA GLU A 384 24.85 -3.53 -27.14
C GLU A 384 25.09 -2.02 -27.15
N GLN A 385 26.12 -1.51 -26.46
CA GLN A 385 26.33 -0.07 -26.32
C GLN A 385 27.46 0.45 -27.21
N ASN A 386 27.37 1.72 -27.60
CA ASN A 386 28.47 2.45 -28.21
C ASN A 386 29.40 3.02 -27.14
N LEU A 387 30.62 2.49 -27.07
CA LEU A 387 31.63 2.98 -26.12
C LEU A 387 32.47 4.07 -26.78
N GLY A 388 32.31 5.31 -26.35
CA GLY A 388 33.30 6.37 -26.64
C GLY A 388 34.57 6.17 -25.81
N SER A 389 35.63 6.96 -26.06
CA SER A 389 36.89 6.85 -25.31
C SER A 389 36.73 7.18 -23.81
N GLU A 390 35.81 8.08 -23.45
CA GLU A 390 35.52 8.38 -22.04
C GLU A 390 34.75 7.24 -21.37
N ASN A 391 33.73 6.70 -22.04
CA ASN A 391 33.00 5.53 -21.56
C ASN A 391 33.92 4.31 -21.40
N MET A 392 34.91 4.15 -22.28
CA MET A 392 35.89 3.07 -22.18
C MET A 392 36.68 3.15 -20.88
N ARG A 393 37.12 4.34 -20.48
CA ARG A 393 37.84 4.54 -19.22
C ARG A 393 36.97 4.13 -18.00
N VAL A 394 35.70 4.51 -18.01
CA VAL A 394 34.76 4.14 -16.93
C VAL A 394 34.44 2.64 -16.97
N PHE A 395 34.28 2.06 -18.16
CA PHE A 395 34.10 0.62 -18.35
C PHE A 395 35.27 -0.18 -17.77
N MET A 396 36.51 0.22 -18.07
CA MET A 396 37.70 -0.44 -17.52
C MET A 396 37.82 -0.24 -16.00
N SER A 397 37.43 0.94 -15.48
CA SER A 397 37.35 1.15 -14.04
C SER A 397 36.31 0.25 -13.37
N ALA A 398 35.18 0.00 -14.04
CA ALA A 398 34.14 -0.89 -13.55
C ALA A 398 34.55 -2.37 -13.66
N LEU A 399 35.33 -2.75 -14.68
CA LEU A 399 35.94 -4.09 -14.79
C LEU A 399 36.83 -4.42 -13.59
N LYS A 400 37.49 -3.43 -12.98
CA LYS A 400 38.33 -3.63 -11.79
C LYS A 400 37.57 -4.18 -10.58
N SER A 401 36.23 -4.08 -10.54
CA SER A 401 35.44 -4.71 -9.48
C SER A 401 35.19 -6.21 -9.72
N VAL A 402 35.46 -6.75 -10.91
CA VAL A 402 35.38 -8.18 -11.22
C VAL A 402 36.67 -8.87 -10.79
N GLN A 403 36.67 -9.54 -9.64
CA GLN A 403 37.88 -10.12 -9.05
C GLN A 403 38.36 -11.39 -9.74
N SER A 404 37.44 -12.18 -10.30
CA SER A 404 37.77 -13.38 -11.04
C SER A 404 38.40 -13.07 -12.42
N ASP A 405 39.66 -13.45 -12.58
CA ASP A 405 40.39 -13.40 -13.86
C ASP A 405 39.62 -14.04 -15.03
N HIS A 406 38.93 -15.16 -14.77
CA HIS A 406 38.10 -15.83 -15.77
C HIS A 406 36.96 -14.92 -16.25
N TYR A 407 36.19 -14.34 -15.32
CA TYR A 407 35.09 -13.46 -15.68
C TYR A 407 35.58 -12.18 -16.34
N ALA A 408 36.71 -11.62 -15.88
CA ALA A 408 37.33 -10.45 -16.49
C ALA A 408 37.79 -10.73 -17.93
N ALA A 409 38.49 -11.85 -18.17
CA ALA A 409 38.92 -12.24 -19.51
C ALA A 409 37.74 -12.44 -20.46
N GLU A 410 36.65 -13.03 -19.99
CA GLU A 410 35.44 -13.20 -20.80
C GLU A 410 34.77 -11.85 -21.17
N VAL A 411 34.83 -10.85 -20.30
CA VAL A 411 34.40 -9.48 -20.63
C VAL A 411 35.29 -8.88 -21.72
N ILE A 412 36.62 -9.00 -21.60
CA ILE A 412 37.56 -8.50 -22.60
C ILE A 412 37.37 -9.20 -23.95
N LYS A 413 37.12 -10.51 -23.96
CA LYS A 413 36.83 -11.27 -25.18
C LYS A 413 35.57 -10.78 -25.89
N ASP A 414 34.52 -10.43 -25.14
CA ASP A 414 33.32 -9.81 -25.71
C ASP A 414 33.60 -8.40 -26.24
N LEU A 415 34.43 -7.62 -25.53
CA LEU A 415 34.84 -6.27 -25.97
C LEU A 415 35.70 -6.29 -27.24
N ALA A 416 36.57 -7.29 -27.39
CA ALA A 416 37.44 -7.46 -28.55
C ALA A 416 36.67 -7.65 -29.87
N ARG A 417 35.39 -8.03 -29.80
CA ARG A 417 34.50 -8.14 -30.97
C ARG A 417 34.05 -6.78 -31.50
N LYS A 418 34.20 -5.70 -30.73
CA LYS A 418 33.88 -4.34 -31.17
C LYS A 418 34.97 -3.78 -32.10
N ASN A 419 34.57 -2.84 -32.94
CA ASN A 419 35.49 -2.00 -33.70
C ASN A 419 36.03 -0.86 -32.81
N LEU A 420 37.08 -1.16 -32.04
CA LEU A 420 37.73 -0.21 -31.15
C LEU A 420 38.72 0.67 -31.91
N ASN A 421 38.75 1.96 -31.61
CA ASN A 421 39.81 2.85 -32.12
C ASN A 421 41.14 2.60 -31.39
N GLU A 422 42.24 3.14 -31.92
CA GLU A 422 43.58 2.89 -31.38
C GLU A 422 43.72 3.29 -29.90
N ARG A 423 43.16 4.45 -29.52
CA ARG A 423 43.16 4.90 -28.11
C ARG A 423 42.43 3.93 -27.19
N GLN A 424 41.30 3.38 -27.65
CA GLN A 424 40.54 2.38 -26.90
C GLN A 424 41.28 1.06 -26.81
N LEU A 425 41.94 0.62 -27.88
CA LEU A 425 42.74 -0.60 -27.87
C LEU A 425 43.87 -0.50 -26.84
N VAL A 426 44.60 0.63 -26.79
CA VAL A 426 45.64 0.85 -25.77
C VAL A 426 45.05 0.75 -24.36
N GLN A 427 43.94 1.45 -24.08
CA GLN A 427 43.28 1.39 -22.76
C GLN A 427 42.88 -0.04 -22.36
N VAL A 428 42.37 -0.82 -23.31
CA VAL A 428 41.97 -2.21 -23.06
C VAL A 428 43.17 -3.12 -22.83
N LEU A 429 44.25 -2.95 -23.58
CA LEU A 429 45.49 -3.72 -23.43
C LEU A 429 46.15 -3.47 -22.07
N GLU A 430 46.31 -2.19 -21.72
CA GLU A 430 46.85 -1.78 -20.41
C GLU A 430 46.00 -2.34 -19.28
N GLY A 431 44.69 -2.10 -19.30
CA GLY A 431 43.78 -2.59 -18.27
C GLY A 431 43.70 -4.12 -18.18
N THR A 432 43.90 -4.84 -19.30
CA THR A 432 43.98 -6.31 -19.28
C THR A 432 45.21 -6.76 -18.48
N SER A 433 46.38 -6.19 -18.76
CA SER A 433 47.63 -6.55 -18.07
C SER A 433 47.70 -6.09 -16.60
N GLU A 434 47.02 -4.99 -16.26
CA GLU A 434 46.95 -4.51 -14.88
C GLU A 434 46.03 -5.36 -14.00
N HIS A 435 44.95 -5.89 -14.57
CA HIS A 435 43.85 -6.47 -13.79
C HIS A 435 43.82 -8.00 -13.80
N ILE A 436 44.14 -8.64 -14.92
CA ILE A 436 44.09 -10.10 -15.05
C ILE A 436 45.43 -10.71 -14.64
N GLN A 437 45.46 -11.41 -13.52
CA GLN A 437 46.69 -11.94 -12.93
C GLN A 437 47.06 -13.32 -13.46
N SER A 438 46.07 -14.15 -13.79
CA SER A 438 46.28 -15.48 -14.37
C SER A 438 46.86 -15.39 -15.78
N ASP A 439 48.06 -15.92 -15.95
CA ASP A 439 48.73 -16.08 -17.25
C ASP A 439 47.84 -16.68 -18.34
N HIS A 440 47.05 -17.70 -17.97
CA HIS A 440 46.16 -18.38 -18.90
C HIS A 440 45.07 -17.43 -19.40
N TYR A 441 44.35 -16.77 -18.49
CA TYR A 441 43.24 -15.89 -18.85
C TYR A 441 43.72 -14.58 -19.50
N ALA A 442 44.86 -14.03 -19.07
CA ALA A 442 45.49 -12.89 -19.71
C ALA A 442 45.88 -13.21 -21.16
N ALA A 443 46.49 -14.38 -21.40
CA ALA A 443 46.81 -14.84 -22.75
C ALA A 443 45.57 -15.03 -23.63
N GLU A 444 44.48 -15.58 -23.08
CA GLU A 444 43.23 -15.70 -23.84
C GLU A 444 42.64 -14.34 -24.23
N ALA A 445 42.57 -13.41 -23.28
CA ALA A 445 42.04 -12.07 -23.49
C ALA A 445 42.87 -11.28 -24.51
N LEU A 446 44.20 -11.27 -24.37
CA LEU A 446 45.10 -10.57 -25.27
C LEU A 446 45.03 -11.15 -26.70
N ARG A 447 45.06 -12.48 -26.86
CA ARG A 447 44.91 -13.08 -28.20
C ARG A 447 43.59 -12.74 -28.88
N ALA A 448 42.51 -12.52 -28.13
CA ALA A 448 41.24 -12.07 -28.71
C ALA A 448 41.33 -10.65 -29.30
N LEU A 449 42.20 -9.79 -28.76
CA LEU A 449 42.45 -8.43 -29.27
C LEU A 449 43.43 -8.39 -30.45
N ALA A 450 44.26 -9.42 -30.61
CA ALA A 450 45.32 -9.48 -31.63
C ALA A 450 44.87 -9.15 -33.08
N PRO A 451 43.69 -9.60 -33.57
CA PRO A 451 43.24 -9.24 -34.92
C PRO A 451 43.03 -7.73 -35.13
N SER A 452 42.59 -7.02 -34.09
CA SER A 452 42.45 -5.56 -34.15
C SER A 452 43.81 -4.88 -34.06
N VAL A 453 44.68 -5.35 -33.16
CA VAL A 453 46.06 -4.84 -33.00
C VAL A 453 46.89 -4.99 -34.28
N LYS A 454 46.77 -6.10 -35.00
CA LYS A 454 47.47 -6.34 -36.28
C LYS A 454 47.20 -5.24 -37.31
N ARG A 455 45.98 -4.71 -37.30
CA ARG A 455 45.49 -3.68 -38.22
C ARG A 455 45.75 -2.24 -37.75
N SER A 456 46.26 -2.07 -36.53
CA SER A 456 46.56 -0.78 -35.93
C SER A 456 48.01 -0.34 -36.14
N GLY A 457 48.28 0.92 -35.82
CA GLY A 457 49.61 1.53 -35.79
C GLY A 457 50.56 0.93 -34.75
N ASN A 458 51.81 1.39 -34.78
CA ASN A 458 52.89 0.87 -33.93
C ASN A 458 52.62 1.06 -32.44
N ASP A 459 52.03 2.20 -32.04
CA ASP A 459 51.72 2.49 -30.64
C ASP A 459 50.82 1.40 -30.00
N VAL A 460 49.82 0.92 -30.74
CA VAL A 460 48.94 -0.17 -30.27
C VAL A 460 49.69 -1.50 -30.21
N LYS A 461 50.57 -1.78 -31.18
CA LYS A 461 51.40 -3.00 -31.19
C LYS A 461 52.40 -3.01 -30.03
N ASP A 462 52.95 -1.85 -29.69
CA ASP A 462 53.86 -1.70 -28.56
C ASP A 462 53.14 -1.84 -27.23
N ALA A 463 51.94 -1.26 -27.09
CA ALA A 463 51.06 -1.51 -25.95
C ALA A 463 50.71 -3.00 -25.80
N TYR A 464 50.44 -3.71 -26.90
CA TYR A 464 50.18 -5.15 -26.88
C TYR A 464 51.39 -5.94 -26.38
N ARG A 465 52.58 -5.64 -26.90
CA ARG A 465 53.83 -6.28 -26.44
C ARG A 465 54.10 -5.98 -24.97
N ALA A 466 53.83 -4.75 -24.52
CA ALA A 466 53.94 -4.37 -23.12
C ALA A 466 52.98 -5.18 -22.24
N ALA A 467 51.71 -5.29 -22.64
CA ALA A 467 50.72 -6.08 -21.93
C ALA A 467 51.09 -7.57 -21.87
N CYS A 468 51.67 -8.14 -22.95
CA CYS A 468 52.13 -9.53 -22.94
C CYS A 468 53.16 -9.81 -21.84
N LYS A 469 53.98 -8.83 -21.45
CA LYS A 469 55.03 -9.01 -20.43
C LYS A 469 54.47 -9.28 -19.02
N SER A 470 53.18 -9.09 -18.78
CA SER A 470 52.57 -9.51 -17.51
C SER A 470 52.39 -11.04 -17.43
N ILE A 471 52.47 -11.76 -18.55
CA ILE A 471 52.37 -13.22 -18.60
C ILE A 471 53.72 -13.84 -18.24
N SER A 472 53.77 -14.54 -17.11
CA SER A 472 55.00 -15.17 -16.60
C SER A 472 55.32 -16.50 -17.28
N SER A 473 54.30 -17.23 -17.74
CA SER A 473 54.47 -18.50 -18.46
C SER A 473 55.03 -18.27 -19.86
N ASP A 474 56.24 -18.77 -20.11
CA ASP A 474 56.89 -18.74 -21.43
C ASP A 474 56.00 -19.30 -22.56
N THR A 475 55.23 -20.35 -22.26
CA THR A 475 54.34 -20.99 -23.23
C THR A 475 53.19 -20.08 -23.61
N TYR A 476 52.53 -19.46 -22.62
CA TYR A 476 51.42 -18.54 -22.88
C TYR A 476 51.92 -17.21 -23.47
N TYR A 477 53.03 -16.68 -22.97
CA TYR A 477 53.69 -15.48 -23.51
C TYR A 477 54.04 -15.68 -24.99
N GLY A 478 54.78 -16.74 -25.31
CA GLY A 478 55.23 -17.02 -26.67
C GLY A 478 54.08 -17.23 -27.66
N ARG A 479 52.97 -17.86 -27.23
CA ARG A 479 51.76 -17.99 -28.06
C ARG A 479 51.04 -16.66 -28.26
N THR A 480 51.07 -15.78 -27.26
CA THR A 480 50.35 -14.52 -27.28
C THR A 480 51.09 -13.47 -28.12
N ILE A 481 52.42 -13.38 -28.00
CA ILE A 481 53.20 -12.41 -28.78
C ILE A 481 53.18 -12.70 -30.28
N LYS A 482 53.26 -13.99 -30.65
CA LYS A 482 53.14 -14.47 -32.05
C LYS A 482 51.77 -14.20 -32.67
N ALA A 483 50.75 -13.84 -31.88
CA ALA A 483 49.41 -13.58 -32.42
C ALA A 483 49.34 -12.28 -33.21
N ILE A 484 50.28 -11.33 -33.01
CA ILE A 484 50.37 -10.05 -33.75
C ILE A 484 51.47 -10.02 -34.83
N GLU A 485 52.32 -11.04 -34.86
CA GLU A 485 53.25 -11.35 -35.96
C GLU A 485 52.48 -11.98 -37.14
#